data_AF-S6UQ60-F1
#
_entry.id   AF-S6UQ60-F1
#
_cell.length_a   1.000
_cell.length_b   1.000
_cell.length_c   1.000
_cell.angle_alpha   90.00
_cell.angle_beta   90.00
_cell.angle_gamma   90.00
#
_symmetry.space_group_name_H-M   'P 1'
#
loop_
_entity.id
_entity.type
_entity.pdbx_description
1 polymer ?
#
loop_
_entity_poly.entity_id
_entity_poly.type
_entity_poly.pdbx_seq_one_letter_code
_entity_poly.pdbx_strand_id
1 'polypeptide(L)' 'LDMLTIRRHKGGFENLSVAIVGDILHSRVARSNMIALKALGCPDIRVIGPKTLLPVGVEQYGVKVY' A
#
# COMPACT_ATOMS: atom_id res chain seq x y z
N LEU A 1 7.16 -10.26 -4.78
CA LEU A 1 7.73 -9.66 -6.00
C LEU A 1 7.88 -8.15 -5.83
N ASP A 2 6.79 -7.43 -5.57
CA ASP A 2 6.78 -5.95 -5.52
C ASP A 2 7.77 -5.34 -4.53
N MET A 3 7.87 -5.88 -3.31
CA MET A 3 8.83 -5.38 -2.32
C MET A 3 10.29 -5.52 -2.78
N LEU A 4 10.62 -6.63 -3.47
CA LEU A 4 11.95 -6.83 -4.02
C LEU A 4 12.24 -5.81 -5.13
N THR A 5 11.25 -5.55 -5.99
CA THR A 5 11.35 -4.53 -7.05
C THR A 5 11.56 -3.15 -6.45
N ILE A 6 10.74 -2.75 -5.47
CA ILE A 6 10.88 -1.46 -4.77
C ILE A 6 12.27 -1.37 -4.14
N ARG A 7 12.72 -2.39 -3.42
CA ARG A 7 14.04 -2.39 -2.77
C ARG A 7 15.19 -2.25 -3.76
N ARG A 8 15.12 -2.91 -4.92
CA ARG A 8 16.14 -2.79 -5.98
C ARG A 8 16.23 -1.39 -6.58
N HIS A 9 15.10 -0.69 -6.71
CA HIS A 9 15.05 0.63 -7.36
C HIS A 9 15.12 1.81 -6.39
N LYS A 10 14.72 1.63 -5.13
CA LYS A 10 14.57 2.70 -4.13
C LYS A 10 15.37 2.48 -2.85
N GLY A 11 15.94 1.29 -2.65
CA GLY A 11 16.69 0.98 -1.43
C GLY A 11 15.78 0.64 -0.25
N GLY A 12 15.91 1.39 0.85
CA GLY A 12 15.10 1.21 2.07
C GLY A 12 13.64 1.62 1.90
N PHE A 13 12.81 1.29 2.88
CA PHE A 13 11.38 1.62 2.90
C PHE A 13 11.05 2.79 3.84
N GLU A 14 11.97 3.11 4.75
CA GLU A 14 11.80 4.03 5.88
C GLU A 14 11.62 5.49 5.43
N ASN A 15 12.03 5.82 4.20
CA ASN A 15 11.94 7.15 3.60
C ASN A 15 11.03 7.20 2.36
N LEU A 16 10.17 6.19 2.18
CA LEU A 16 9.29 6.11 1.01
C LEU A 16 7.87 6.58 1.33
N SER A 17 7.28 7.26 0.34
CA SER A 17 5.84 7.42 0.20
C SER A 17 5.36 6.53 -0.94
N VAL A 18 4.44 5.61 -0.65
CA VAL A 18 3.92 4.65 -1.63
C VAL A 18 2.43 4.84 -1.80
N ALA A 19 1.99 5.07 -3.04
CA ALA A 19 0.59 5.17 -3.40
C ALA A 19 0.14 3.90 -4.15
N ILE A 20 -0.92 3.27 -3.67
CA ILE A 20 -1.60 2.15 -4.32
C ILE A 20 -2.90 2.69 -4.91
N VAL A 21 -3.01 2.64 -6.24
CA VAL A 21 -4.11 3.25 -6.98
C VAL A 21 -4.89 2.17 -7.74
N GLY A 22 -6.22 2.18 -7.62
CA GLY A 22 -7.10 1.34 -8.45
C GLY A 22 -8.21 0.65 -7.66
N ASP A 23 -8.54 -0.58 -8.07
CA ASP A 23 -9.52 -1.41 -7.37
C ASP A 23 -8.88 -2.10 -6.16
N ILE A 24 -9.12 -1.53 -4.98
CA ILE A 24 -8.55 -2.00 -3.72
C ILE A 24 -9.46 -3.05 -3.08
N LEU A 25 -10.76 -2.95 -3.32
CA LEU A 25 -11.78 -3.85 -2.81
C LEU A 25 -11.51 -5.29 -3.26
N HIS A 26 -11.17 -5.49 -4.54
CA HIS A 26 -10.97 -6.82 -5.13
C HIS A 26 -9.50 -7.23 -5.28
N SER A 27 -8.55 -6.31 -5.08
CA SER A 27 -7.13 -6.62 -5.29
C SER A 27 -6.49 -7.31 -4.08
N ARG A 28 -6.33 -8.63 -4.19
CA ARG A 28 -5.47 -9.41 -3.27
C ARG A 28 -4.04 -8.87 -3.21
N VAL A 29 -3.53 -8.31 -4.31
CA VAL A 29 -2.17 -7.77 -4.43
C VAL A 29 -2.04 -6.46 -3.65
N ALA A 30 -3.02 -5.56 -3.77
CA ALA A 30 -3.07 -4.33 -2.98
C ALA A 30 -3.04 -4.66 -1.49
N ARG A 31 -3.85 -5.63 -1.05
CA ARG A 31 -3.90 -6.08 0.35
C ARG A 31 -2.56 -6.62 0.85
N SER A 32 -1.91 -7.50 0.08
CA SER A 32 -0.59 -8.02 0.47
C SER A 32 0.47 -6.93 0.50
N ASN A 33 0.41 -5.96 -0.41
CA ASN A 33 1.37 -4.86 -0.46
C ASN A 33 1.21 -3.91 0.72
N MET A 34 -0.02 -3.57 1.13
CA MET A 34 -0.26 -2.75 2.33
C MET A 34 0.33 -3.42 3.58
N ILE A 35 0.07 -4.71 3.78
CA ILE A 35 0.59 -5.48 4.91
C ILE A 35 2.12 -5.52 4.89
N ALA A 36 2.71 -5.82 3.73
CA ALA A 36 4.17 -5.91 3.59
C ALA A 36 4.86 -4.56 3.79
N LEU A 37 4.33 -3.48 3.21
CA LEU A 37 4.87 -2.13 3.37
C LEU A 37 4.80 -1.68 4.83
N LYS A 38 3.70 -1.95 5.53
CA LYS A 38 3.57 -1.68 6.97
C LYS A 38 4.61 -2.46 7.78
N ALA A 39 4.76 -3.76 7.50
CA ALA A 39 5.73 -4.61 8.19
C ALA A 39 7.19 -4.19 7.92
N LEU A 40 7.47 -3.63 6.75
CA LEU A 40 8.79 -3.14 6.34
C LEU A 40 9.09 -1.70 6.81
N GLY A 41 8.19 -1.09 7.58
CA GLY A 41 8.41 0.24 8.16
C GLY A 41 8.25 1.41 7.18
N CYS A 42 7.51 1.22 6.08
CA CYS A 42 7.14 2.33 5.20
C CYS A 42 6.26 3.33 5.97
N PRO A 43 6.68 4.59 6.13
CA PRO A 43 5.96 5.54 6.99
C PRO A 43 4.69 6.11 6.35
N ASP A 44 4.61 6.12 5.02
CA ASP A 44 3.53 6.79 4.28
C ASP A 44 2.98 5.90 3.17
N ILE A 45 1.92 5.17 3.49
CA ILE A 45 1.20 4.29 2.56
C ILE A 45 -0.16 4.92 2.27
N ARG A 46 -0.42 5.19 0.99
CA ARG A 46 -1.62 5.87 0.51
C ARG A 46 -2.42 4.94 -0.38
N VAL A 47 -3.73 4.96 -0.23
CA VAL A 47 -4.67 4.17 -1.02
C VAL A 47 -5.61 5.14 -1.73
N ILE A 48 -5.68 5.05 -3.05
CA ILE A 48 -6.45 5.96 -3.89
C ILE A 48 -7.37 5.16 -4.81
N GLY A 49 -8.65 5.49 -4.83
CA GLY A 49 -9.60 4.86 -5.73
C GLY A 49 -11.03 5.39 -5.58
N PRO A 50 -11.95 5.04 -6.49
CA PRO A 50 -13.36 5.34 -6.33
C PRO A 50 -13.89 4.78 -5.01
N LYS A 51 -14.79 5.50 -4.33
CA LYS A 51 -15.37 5.07 -3.03
C LYS A 51 -15.98 3.67 -3.08
N THR A 52 -16.57 3.28 -4.21
CA THR A 52 -17.16 1.96 -4.41
C THR A 52 -16.15 0.82 -4.54
N LEU A 53 -14.86 1.15 -4.75
CA LEU A 53 -13.75 0.21 -4.91
C LEU A 53 -12.76 0.27 -3.74
N LEU A 54 -13.13 0.93 -2.64
CA LEU A 54 -12.37 0.97 -1.40
C LEU A 54 -13.02 0.06 -0.35
N PRO A 55 -12.29 -0.90 0.23
CA PRO A 55 -12.85 -1.75 1.27
C PRO A 55 -13.07 -0.97 2.55
N VAL A 56 -14.15 -1.28 3.25
CA VAL A 56 -14.46 -0.69 4.56
C VAL A 56 -13.37 -1.05 5.57
N GLY A 57 -12.84 -0.05 6.28
CA GLY A 57 -11.82 -0.23 7.31
C GLY A 57 -10.44 -0.57 6.76
N VAL A 58 -10.10 -0.15 5.53
CA VAL A 58 -8.77 -0.37 4.94
C VAL A 58 -7.65 0.26 5.78
N GLU A 59 -7.97 1.29 6.57
CA GLU A 59 -7.08 2.01 7.48
C GLU A 59 -6.44 1.09 8.54
N GLN A 60 -7.07 -0.06 8.86
CA GLN A 60 -6.50 -1.07 9.77
C GLN A 60 -5.12 -1.59 9.29
N TYR A 61 -4.86 -1.51 7.98
CA TYR A 61 -3.57 -1.85 7.38
C TYR A 61 -2.53 -0.73 7.48
N GLY A 62 -2.76 0.31 8.29
CA GLY A 62 -1.81 1.41 8.50
C GLY A 62 -1.67 2.33 7.30
N VAL A 63 -2.75 2.50 6.54
CA VAL A 63 -2.76 3.29 5.30
C VAL A 63 -3.69 4.50 5.44
N LYS A 64 -3.45 5.50 4.60
CA LYS A 64 -4.31 6.70 4.47
C LYS A 64 -5.11 6.60 3.17
N VAL A 65 -6.41 6.87 3.24
CA VAL A 65 -7.32 6.87 2.08
C VAL A 65 -7.39 8.27 1.48
N TYR A 66 -7.34 8.35 0.14
CA TYR A 66 -7.39 9.58 -0.65
C TYR A 66 -8.37 9.45 -1.81
#